data_AF-A0A969KIW5-F1
#
_entry.id   AF-A0A969KIW5-F1
#
_cell.length_a   1.000
_cell.length_b   1.000
_cell.length_c   1.000
_cell.angle_alpha   90.00
_cell.angle_beta   90.00
_cell.angle_gamma   90.00
#
_symmetry.space_group_name_H-M   'P 1'
#
loop_
_entity.id
_entity.type
_entity.pdbx_description
1 polymer ?
#
loop_
_entity_poly.entity_id
_entity_poly.type
_entity_poly.pdbx_seq_one_letter_code
_entity_poly.pdbx_strand_id
1 'polypeptide(L)'
;MLGANYHVKNFGVSGRTLLRKGDFPYWNEAAFQEAKDFQPNIVVIKLGTNDSKPENWKYADEFIKDYQIFIDEFQALDSKPTYLFMLSCSSFCDTMGN
;
A
#
# COMPACT_ATOMS: atom_id res chain seq x y z
N MET A 1 8.24 21.81 4.97
CA MET A 1 6.98 21.52 5.70
C MET A 1 5.82 21.90 4.80
N LEU A 2 4.90 20.97 4.51
CA LEU A 2 3.76 21.19 3.62
C LEU A 2 2.61 21.93 4.34
N GLY A 3 2.80 23.20 4.71
CA GLY A 3 1.74 24.14 5.11
C GLY A 3 0.87 23.79 6.34
N ALA A 4 0.15 24.77 6.88
CA ALA A 4 -0.72 24.61 8.06
C ALA A 4 -2.06 23.88 7.80
N ASN A 5 -2.30 23.43 6.56
CA ASN A 5 -3.60 22.92 6.11
C ASN A 5 -3.61 21.40 5.82
N TYR A 6 -2.53 20.69 6.13
CA TYR A 6 -2.45 19.24 5.91
C TYR A 6 -2.23 18.51 7.23
N HIS A 7 -3.18 17.65 7.59
CA HIS A 7 -3.00 16.70 8.69
C HIS A 7 -2.38 15.42 8.13
N VAL A 8 -1.11 15.21 8.44
CA VAL A 8 -0.37 14.01 8.01
C VAL A 8 -0.30 13.04 9.18
N LYS A 9 -0.86 11.84 9.00
CA LYS A 9 -0.75 10.74 9.96
C LYS A 9 -0.08 9.55 9.30
N ASN A 10 0.84 8.91 10.03
CA ASN A 10 1.58 7.74 9.55
C ASN A 10 0.95 6.48 10.14
N PHE A 11 0.56 5.55 9.26
CA PHE A 11 0.00 4.24 9.61
C PHE A 11 0.92 3.09 9.18
N GLY A 12 2.17 3.38 8.83
CA GLY A 12 3.14 2.39 8.38
C GLY A 12 3.51 1.43 9.51
N VAL A 13 3.34 0.13 9.24
CA VAL A 13 3.77 -0.93 10.16
C VAL A 13 4.92 -1.71 9.52
N SER A 14 6.03 -1.84 10.25
CA SER A 14 7.28 -2.40 9.70
C SER A 14 7.17 -3.89 9.37
N GLY A 15 7.76 -4.34 8.26
CA GLY A 15 7.79 -5.76 7.92
C GLY A 15 6.50 -6.34 7.33
N ARG A 16 5.52 -5.49 7.00
CA ARG A 16 4.24 -5.92 6.43
C ARG A 16 4.31 -6.04 4.91
N THR A 17 3.47 -6.91 4.39
CA THR A 17 3.29 -7.22 2.97
C THR A 17 1.95 -6.69 2.48
N LEU A 18 1.88 -6.37 1.21
CA LEU A 18 0.63 -6.04 0.54
C LEU A 18 -0.08 -7.30 0.01
N LEU A 19 0.63 -8.39 -0.26
CA LEU A 19 0.04 -9.68 -0.58
C LEU A 19 -0.82 -10.17 0.58
N ARG A 20 -2.08 -10.51 0.30
CA ARG A 20 -2.99 -11.08 1.31
C ARG A 20 -2.53 -12.45 1.82
N LYS A 21 -1.79 -13.18 0.98
CA LYS A 21 -1.20 -14.49 1.29
C LYS A 21 0.25 -14.42 1.76
N GLY A 22 0.78 -13.22 1.99
CA GLY A 22 2.12 -13.04 2.53
C GLY A 22 2.25 -13.51 3.98
N ASP A 23 3.48 -13.54 4.47
CA ASP A 23 3.83 -13.83 5.88
C ASP A 23 3.11 -12.90 6.87
N PHE A 24 3.05 -11.60 6.57
CA PHE A 24 2.41 -10.58 7.42
C PHE A 24 1.61 -9.58 6.58
N PRO A 25 0.37 -9.91 6.18
CA PRO A 25 -0.45 -9.05 5.33
C PRO A 25 -0.90 -7.80 6.09
N TYR A 26 -0.65 -6.63 5.50
CA TYR A 26 -1.03 -5.32 6.06
C TYR A 26 -2.56 -5.18 6.23
N TRP A 27 -3.34 -5.90 5.43
CA TRP A 27 -4.81 -5.96 5.49
C TRP A 27 -5.37 -6.31 6.87
N ASN A 28 -4.62 -7.09 7.65
CA ASN A 28 -5.07 -7.57 8.95
C ASN A 28 -4.62 -6.66 10.11
N GLU A 29 -3.84 -5.62 9.82
CA GLU A 29 -3.36 -4.68 10.83
C GLU A 29 -4.44 -3.67 11.20
N ALA A 30 -4.55 -3.33 12.48
CA ALA A 30 -5.42 -2.24 12.94
C ALA A 30 -5.13 -0.91 12.21
N ALA A 31 -3.86 -0.70 11.83
CA ALA A 31 -3.42 0.45 11.06
C ALA A 31 -4.11 0.59 9.69
N PHE A 32 -4.52 -0.51 9.06
CA PHE A 32 -5.29 -0.45 7.81
C PHE A 32 -6.69 0.12 8.03
N GLN A 33 -7.37 -0.34 9.09
CA GLN A 33 -8.68 0.18 9.45
C GLN A 33 -8.60 1.65 9.89
N GLU A 34 -7.63 1.99 10.75
CA GLU A 34 -7.43 3.38 11.19
C GLU A 34 -7.12 4.32 10.01
N ALA A 35 -6.39 3.85 9.00
CA ALA A 35 -6.12 4.64 7.79
C ALA A 35 -7.39 4.89 6.96
N LYS A 36 -8.34 3.93 6.92
CA LYS A 36 -9.65 4.12 6.26
C LYS A 36 -10.55 5.07 7.06
N ASP A 37 -10.59 4.90 8.38
CA ASP A 37 -11.39 5.75 9.28
C ASP A 37 -10.90 7.20 9.28
N PHE A 38 -9.61 7.42 9.02
CA PHE A 38 -9.02 8.74 8.88
C PHE A 38 -9.57 9.53 7.67
N GLN A 39 -10.19 8.87 6.68
CA GLN A 39 -10.71 9.52 5.46
C GLN A 39 -9.68 10.44 4.76
N PRO A 40 -8.49 9.91 4.40
CA PRO A 40 -7.44 10.72 3.82
C PRO A 40 -7.85 11.27 2.45
N ASN A 41 -7.49 12.53 2.16
CA ASN A 41 -7.58 13.06 0.80
C ASN A 41 -6.34 12.73 -0.06
N ILE A 42 -5.22 12.39 0.57
CA ILE A 42 -3.99 11.97 -0.11
C ILE A 42 -3.47 10.72 0.58
N VAL A 43 -3.28 9.65 -0.18
CA VAL A 43 -2.72 8.39 0.31
C VAL A 43 -1.36 8.17 -0.32
N VAL A 44 -0.33 7.99 0.53
CA VAL A 44 1.03 7.69 0.10
C VAL A 44 1.32 6.23 0.44
N ILE A 45 1.40 5.37 -0.57
CA ILE A 45 1.64 3.94 -0.38
C ILE A 45 3.12 3.65 -0.60
N LYS A 46 3.75 3.06 0.42
CA LYS A 46 5.14 2.58 0.39
C LYS A 46 5.21 1.15 0.92
N LEU A 47 4.59 0.23 0.19
CA LEU A 47 4.56 -1.21 0.46
C LEU A 47 5.03 -1.97 -0.79
N GLY A 48 5.58 -3.17 -0.62
CA GLY A 48 6.11 -3.99 -1.72
C GLY A 48 7.51 -4.56 -1.48
N THR A 49 8.30 -3.99 -0.56
CA THR A 49 9.67 -4.48 -0.29
C THR A 49 9.67 -5.86 0.39
N ASN A 50 8.73 -6.13 1.32
CA ASN A 50 8.62 -7.44 1.97
C ASN A 50 7.91 -8.48 1.10
N ASP A 51 7.11 -8.03 0.13
CA ASP A 51 6.44 -8.88 -0.85
C ASP A 51 7.43 -9.55 -1.81
N SER A 52 8.58 -8.90 -2.04
CA SER A 52 9.68 -9.41 -2.88
C SER A 52 10.49 -10.53 -2.21
N LYS A 53 10.20 -10.89 -0.95
CA LYS A 53 10.85 -12.03 -0.28
C LYS A 53 10.48 -13.34 -1.00
N PRO A 54 11.40 -14.30 -1.18
CA PRO A 54 11.13 -15.55 -1.90
C PRO A 54 9.90 -16.32 -1.39
N GLU A 55 9.65 -16.28 -0.08
CA GLU A 55 8.53 -16.99 0.55
C GLU A 55 7.16 -16.42 0.15
N ASN A 56 7.11 -15.12 -0.16
CA ASN A 56 5.92 -14.36 -0.55
C ASN A 56 5.82 -14.23 -2.07
N TRP A 57 6.96 -14.12 -2.77
CA TRP A 57 7.05 -13.93 -4.22
C TRP A 57 6.45 -15.08 -5.03
N LYS A 58 6.25 -16.25 -4.43
CA LYS A 58 5.44 -17.33 -5.01
C LYS A 58 4.00 -16.91 -5.34
N TYR A 59 3.51 -15.81 -4.76
CA TYR A 59 2.21 -15.19 -5.05
C TYR A 59 2.34 -13.89 -5.87
N ALA A 60 3.47 -13.65 -6.55
CA ALA A 60 3.71 -12.43 -7.31
C ALA A 60 2.61 -12.15 -8.36
N ASP A 61 2.03 -13.18 -8.96
CA ASP A 61 0.92 -13.06 -9.91
C ASP A 61 -0.33 -12.41 -9.28
N GLU A 62 -0.51 -12.57 -7.96
CA GLU A 62 -1.60 -11.97 -7.20
C GLU A 62 -1.27 -10.54 -6.72
N PHE A 63 0.00 -10.12 -6.76
CA PHE A 63 0.46 -8.83 -6.24
C PHE A 63 -0.27 -7.66 -6.91
N ILE A 64 -0.31 -7.63 -8.25
CA ILE A 64 -0.97 -6.55 -9.00
C ILE A 64 -2.47 -6.51 -8.66
N LYS A 65 -3.11 -7.67 -8.55
CA LYS A 65 -4.53 -7.78 -8.24
C LYS A 65 -4.84 -7.30 -6.82
N ASP A 66 -4.09 -7.78 -5.84
CA ASP A 66 -4.24 -7.36 -4.44
C ASP A 66 -3.97 -5.85 -4.31
N TYR A 67 -3.02 -5.32 -5.08
CA TYR A 67 -2.70 -3.89 -5.13
C TYR A 67 -3.85 -3.06 -5.70
N GLN A 68 -4.46 -3.52 -6.80
CA GLN A 68 -5.63 -2.85 -7.36
C GLN A 68 -6.78 -2.82 -6.34
N ILE A 69 -7.06 -3.96 -5.69
CA ILE A 69 -8.09 -4.02 -4.66
C ILE A 69 -7.76 -3.06 -3.50
N PHE A 70 -6.48 -2.93 -3.14
CA PHE A 70 -6.06 -2.02 -2.08
C PHE A 70 -6.37 -0.57 -2.45
N ILE A 71 -6.09 -0.17 -3.68
CA ILE A 71 -6.45 1.15 -4.20
C ILE A 71 -7.98 1.31 -4.16
N ASP A 72 -8.72 0.33 -4.67
CA ASP A 72 -10.18 0.38 -4.78
C ASP A 72 -10.85 0.56 -3.40
N GLU A 73 -10.34 -0.08 -2.36
CA GLU A 73 -10.81 0.07 -0.97
C GLU A 73 -10.68 1.52 -0.45
N PHE A 74 -9.62 2.22 -0.85
CA PHE A 74 -9.46 3.64 -0.50
C PHE A 74 -10.24 4.54 -1.47
N GLN A 75 -10.47 4.14 -2.72
CA GLN A 75 -11.24 4.94 -3.69
C GLN A 75 -12.73 4.91 -3.36
N ALA A 76 -13.19 3.84 -2.72
CA ALA A 76 -14.54 3.71 -2.20
C ALA A 76 -14.81 4.64 -1.00
N LEU A 77 -13.81 5.33 -0.45
CA LEU A 77 -14.01 6.31 0.62
C LEU A 77 -14.63 7.61 0.07
N ASP A 78 -15.52 8.21 0.85
CA ASP A 78 -16.20 9.46 0.49
C ASP A 78 -15.24 10.63 0.25
N SER A 79 -14.08 10.60 0.92
CA SER A 79 -12.98 11.55 0.76
C SER A 79 -12.32 11.57 -0.62
N LYS A 80 -12.55 10.53 -1.46
CA LYS A 80 -12.01 10.35 -2.82
C LYS A 80 -10.51 10.68 -2.90
N PRO A 81 -9.66 9.92 -2.20
CA PRO A 81 -8.24 10.21 -2.11
C PRO A 81 -7.53 10.26 -3.47
N THR A 82 -6.56 11.16 -3.57
CA THR A 82 -5.53 11.13 -4.61
C THR A 82 -4.35 10.27 -4.14
N TYR A 83 -3.81 9.42 -5.00
CA TYR A 83 -2.74 8.49 -4.65
C TYR A 83 -1.39 9.00 -5.11
N LEU A 84 -0.40 8.91 -4.22
CA LEU A 84 1.00 9.10 -4.57
C LEU A 84 1.74 7.78 -4.37
N PHE A 85 2.22 7.22 -5.48
CA PHE A 85 3.00 6.00 -5.47
C PHE A 85 4.46 6.30 -5.14
N MET A 86 4.98 5.69 -4.07
CA MET A 86 6.42 5.55 -3.87
C MET A 86 6.78 4.09 -4.07
N LEU A 87 7.07 3.74 -5.33
CA LEU A 87 7.75 2.48 -5.63
C LEU A 87 9.13 2.56 -4.98
N SER A 88 9.40 1.66 -4.04
CA SER A 88 10.75 1.43 -3.54
C SER A 88 11.64 1.17 -4.76
N CYS A 89 12.46 2.16 -5.09
CA CYS A 89 13.46 2.11 -6.14
C CYS A 89 14.46 0.98 -5.81
N SER A 90 14.17 -0.24 -6.24
CA SER A 90 15.15 -1.35 -6.41
C SER A 90 14.54 -2.65 -6.96
N SER A 91 13.21 -2.86 -6.97
CA SER A 91 12.68 -4.19 -7.32
C SER A 91 11.63 -4.23 -8.44
N PHE A 92 11.14 -3.07 -8.90
CA PHE A 92 10.08 -2.99 -9.93
C PHE A 92 10.58 -2.41 -11.26
N CYS A 93 11.90 -2.29 -11.45
CA CYS A 93 12.46 -1.70 -12.66
C CYS A 93 12.49 -2.67 -13.86
N ASP A 94 12.09 -3.93 -13.72
CA ASP A 94 12.32 -4.97 -14.74
C ASP A 94 11.09 -5.74 -15.25
N THR A 95 9.85 -5.41 -14.84
CA THR A 95 8.68 -6.26 -15.23
C THR A 95 7.45 -5.53 -15.78
N MET A 96 7.57 -4.28 -16.23
CA MET A 96 6.53 -3.61 -17.02
C MET A 96 7.09 -3.12 -18.36
N GLY A 97 7.75 -4.04 -19.07
CA GLY A 97 8.30 -3.83 -20.41
C GLY A 97 8.15 -5.08 -21.26
N ASN A 98 6.92 -5.33 -21.73
CA ASN A 98 6.61 -5.88 -23.05
C ASN A 98 5.12 -5.70 -23.35
#